data_AF-A0A8T5AJX2-F1
#
_entry.id   AF-A0A8T5AJX2-F1
#
_cell.length_a   1.000
_cell.length_b   1.000
_cell.length_c   1.000
_cell.angle_alpha   90.00
_cell.angle_beta   90.00
_cell.angle_gamma   90.00
#
_symmetry.space_group_name_H-M   'P 1'
#
loop_
_entity.id
_entity.type
_entity.pdbx_description
1 polymer ?
#
loop_
_entity_poly.entity_id
_entity_poly.type
_entity_poly.pdbx_seq_one_letter_code
_entity_poly.pdbx_strand_id
1 'polypeptide(L)'
;MLTNFVTPTPTTADTVEEPNFYLARPEQVQRNGPFLGWVRKHGRNLYRVNLGLDDLTTHVAIFGMTGSGKSTTAGAIVSRLVDLGVSVLIIDWHNEYRGLVIAKGGLVFTPGRAVAPFAINPLNPAFSKDLSEH
;
A
#
# COMPACT_ATOMS: atom_id res chain seq x y z
N MET A 1 55.56 -8.80 -8.51
CA MET A 1 55.61 -8.35 -7.10
C MET A 1 54.19 -7.96 -6.72
N LEU A 2 53.44 -8.85 -6.07
CA LEU A 2 52.05 -8.65 -5.68
C LEU A 2 52.04 -7.96 -4.30
N THR A 3 51.49 -6.76 -4.21
CA THR A 3 51.27 -6.06 -2.94
C THR A 3 50.04 -6.65 -2.26
N ASN A 4 50.23 -7.25 -1.09
CA ASN A 4 49.12 -7.70 -0.25
C ASN A 4 48.31 -6.48 0.19
N PHE A 5 47.08 -6.37 -0.31
CA PHE A 5 46.10 -5.39 0.14
C PHE A 5 45.51 -5.89 1.46
N VAL A 6 45.99 -5.34 2.58
CA VAL A 6 45.47 -5.67 3.91
C VAL A 6 44.22 -4.82 4.15
N THR A 7 43.05 -5.43 4.16
CA THR A 7 41.82 -4.75 4.58
C THR A 7 41.88 -4.48 6.09
N PRO A 8 41.56 -3.27 6.56
CA PRO A 8 41.50 -3.01 8.00
C PRO A 8 40.48 -3.95 8.66
N THR A 9 40.84 -4.48 9.83
CA THR A 9 39.93 -5.23 10.70
C THR A 9 38.67 -4.38 10.94
N PRO A 10 37.45 -4.93 10.88
CA PRO A 10 36.25 -4.19 11.23
C PRO A 10 36.46 -3.58 12.62
N THR A 11 36.46 -2.25 12.69
CA THR A 11 36.47 -1.57 13.99
C THR A 11 35.18 -1.96 14.68
N THR A 12 35.29 -2.73 15.77
CA THR A 12 34.18 -2.86 16.73
C THR A 12 33.92 -1.45 17.21
N ALA A 13 32.83 -0.82 16.75
CA ALA A 13 32.38 0.40 17.37
C ALA A 13 31.96 0.03 18.79
N ASP A 14 32.75 0.45 19.79
CA ASP A 14 32.44 0.23 21.22
C ASP A 14 31.12 0.89 21.62
N THR A 15 30.61 1.80 20.78
CA THR A 15 29.33 2.46 20.92
C THR A 15 28.54 2.31 19.63
N VAL A 16 27.40 1.60 19.70
CA VAL A 16 26.35 1.72 18.69
C VAL A 16 25.69 3.06 18.93
N GLU A 17 26.16 4.10 18.26
CA GLU A 17 25.43 5.37 18.22
C GLU A 17 24.21 5.17 17.31
N GLU A 18 23.08 4.77 17.90
CA GLU A 18 21.82 4.76 17.16
C GLU A 18 21.57 6.19 16.67
N PRO A 19 21.39 6.41 15.36
CA PRO A 19 21.13 7.75 14.86
C PRO A 19 19.89 8.30 15.55
N ASN A 20 19.91 9.58 15.91
CA ASN A 20 18.74 10.26 16.48
C ASN A 20 17.58 10.21 15.48
N PHE A 21 16.76 9.17 15.55
CA PHE A 21 15.55 9.05 14.75
C PHE A 21 14.54 10.06 15.25
N TYR A 22 14.18 11.01 14.38
CA TYR A 22 13.03 11.85 14.62
C TYR A 22 11.77 10.96 14.63
N LEU A 23 11.18 10.80 15.82
CA LEU A 23 9.87 10.17 15.95
C LEU A 23 8.81 11.24 15.70
N ALA A 24 8.06 11.06 14.60
CA ALA A 24 6.94 11.93 14.29
C ALA A 24 5.97 11.98 15.48
N ARG A 25 5.55 13.18 15.88
CA ARG A 25 4.61 13.34 17.00
C ARG A 25 3.30 12.59 16.70
N PRO A 26 2.58 12.09 17.73
CA PRO A 26 1.33 11.35 17.52
C PRO A 26 0.35 12.07 16.60
N GLU A 27 0.16 13.38 16.77
CA GLU A 27 -0.69 14.23 15.93
C GLU A 27 -0.33 14.25 14.44
N GLN A 28 0.93 13.96 14.07
CA GLN A 28 1.39 13.94 12.68
C GLN A 28 1.06 12.62 11.97
N VAL A 29 0.83 11.53 12.72
CA VAL A 29 0.67 10.17 12.17
C VAL A 29 -0.65 9.51 12.55
N GLN A 30 -1.33 9.99 13.59
CA GLN A 30 -2.68 9.55 13.99
C GLN A 30 -3.74 10.33 13.22
N ARG A 31 -3.64 10.27 11.89
CA ARG A 31 -4.50 10.99 10.97
C ARG A 31 -5.83 10.25 10.77
N ASN A 32 -6.83 10.96 10.24
CA ASN A 32 -8.07 10.32 9.80
C ASN A 32 -7.79 9.44 8.58
N GLY A 33 -8.00 8.13 8.70
CA GLY A 33 -7.84 7.16 7.62
C GLY A 33 -7.45 5.76 8.11
N PRO A 34 -7.15 4.82 7.20
CA PRO A 34 -6.96 3.43 7.56
C PRO A 34 -5.70 3.24 8.41
N PHE A 35 -5.82 2.40 9.44
CA PHE A 35 -4.69 1.98 10.26
C PHE A 35 -3.62 1.30 9.39
N LEU A 36 -2.37 1.74 9.53
CA LEU A 36 -1.22 1.19 8.82
C LEU A 36 -0.34 0.34 9.74
N GLY A 37 -0.10 0.81 10.97
CA GLY A 37 0.79 0.11 11.90
C GLY A 37 1.10 0.92 13.16
N TRP A 38 2.24 0.65 13.78
CA TRP A 38 2.66 1.28 15.02
C TRP A 38 4.02 1.96 14.85
N VAL A 39 4.20 3.12 15.47
CA VAL A 39 5.54 3.62 15.76
C VAL A 39 6.17 2.70 16.82
N ARG A 40 7.38 2.21 16.54
CA ARG A 40 8.10 1.27 17.43
C ARG A 40 9.39 1.90 17.94
N LYS A 41 9.64 1.79 19.24
CA LYS A 41 10.91 2.18 19.88
C LYS A 41 11.30 1.12 20.91
N HIS A 42 12.55 0.64 20.85
CA HIS A 42 13.10 -0.38 21.77
C HIS A 42 12.16 -1.60 21.92
N GLY A 43 11.68 -2.12 20.79
CA GLY A 43 10.77 -3.27 20.74
C GLY A 43 9.32 -2.99 21.13
N ARG A 44 9.01 -1.83 21.72
CA ARG A 44 7.67 -1.45 22.18
C ARG A 44 6.89 -0.69 21.10
N ASN A 45 5.59 -0.97 21.01
CA ASN A 45 4.67 -0.15 20.23
C ASN A 45 4.29 1.08 21.05
N LEU A 46 4.50 2.28 20.50
CA LEU A 46 4.21 3.53 21.20
C LEU A 46 2.79 4.01 20.89
N TYR A 47 2.53 4.34 19.62
CA TYR A 47 1.24 4.85 19.15
C TYR A 47 0.99 4.44 17.70
N ARG A 48 -0.28 4.52 17.31
CA ARG A 48 -0.77 4.12 15.99
C ARG A 48 -0.28 5.09 14.90
N VAL A 49 -0.11 4.53 13.71
CA VAL A 49 0.06 5.25 12.44
C VAL A 49 -1.13 4.89 11.56
N ASN A 50 -1.77 5.93 11.03
CA ASN A 50 -2.84 5.82 10.07
C ASN A 50 -2.37 6.50 8.78
N LEU A 51 -2.72 5.91 7.64
CA LEU A 51 -2.57 6.60 6.36
C LEU A 51 -3.67 7.66 6.27
N GLY A 52 -3.34 8.93 6.05
CA GLY A 52 -4.33 9.99 5.93
C GLY A 52 -5.20 9.77 4.70
N LEU A 53 -6.50 10.05 4.79
CA LEU A 53 -7.38 10.01 3.62
C LEU A 53 -6.94 11.01 2.54
N ASP A 54 -6.35 12.13 2.94
CA ASP A 54 -5.79 13.11 2.03
C ASP A 54 -4.50 12.65 1.36
N ASP A 55 -3.71 11.77 1.99
CA ASP A 55 -2.53 11.15 1.35
C ASP A 55 -2.94 10.28 0.15
N LEU A 56 -4.17 9.75 0.15
CA LEU A 56 -4.71 8.96 -0.97
C LEU A 56 -5.07 9.83 -2.18
N THR A 57 -5.13 11.16 -2.03
CA THR A 57 -5.40 12.09 -3.14
C THR A 57 -4.15 12.34 -4.00
N THR A 58 -2.95 12.07 -3.47
CA THR A 58 -1.65 12.34 -4.13
C THR A 58 -0.91 11.08 -4.57
N HIS A 59 -1.59 9.93 -4.60
CA HIS A 59 -1.07 8.59 -4.89
C HIS A 59 -0.20 8.00 -3.78
N VAL A 60 -0.30 6.68 -3.61
CA VAL A 60 0.47 5.89 -2.65
C VAL A 60 1.05 4.68 -3.37
N ALA A 61 2.32 4.36 -3.10
CA ALA A 61 2.99 3.19 -3.64
C ALA A 61 3.52 2.29 -2.52
N ILE A 62 3.35 0.97 -2.68
CA ILE A 62 3.84 -0.06 -1.74
C ILE A 62 4.91 -0.89 -2.44
N PHE A 63 6.14 -0.83 -1.93
CA PHE A 63 7.29 -1.54 -2.48
C PHE A 63 7.73 -2.70 -1.57
N GLY A 64 8.35 -3.72 -2.15
CA GLY A 64 8.86 -4.88 -1.42
C GLY A 64 9.06 -6.11 -2.31
N MET A 65 9.86 -7.07 -1.85
CA MET A 65 10.09 -8.32 -2.58
C MET A 65 8.86 -9.25 -2.54
N THR A 66 8.83 -10.27 -3.39
CA THR A 66 7.81 -11.34 -3.28
C THR A 66 7.82 -11.95 -1.88
N GLY A 67 6.65 -12.19 -1.31
CA GLY A 67 6.51 -12.69 0.07
C GLY A 67 6.66 -11.64 1.17
N SER A 68 7.01 -10.38 0.87
CA SER A 68 7.17 -9.32 1.89
C SER A 68 5.84 -8.78 2.46
N GLY A 69 4.70 -9.34 2.04
CA GLY A 69 3.38 -8.90 2.50
C GLY A 69 2.78 -7.70 1.77
N LYS A 70 3.27 -7.32 0.58
CA LYS A 70 2.70 -6.19 -0.21
C LYS A 70 1.19 -6.32 -0.41
N SER A 71 0.74 -7.42 -1.01
CA SER A 71 -0.68 -7.66 -1.30
C SER A 71 -1.52 -7.75 -0.02
N THR A 72 -0.95 -8.34 1.04
CA THR A 72 -1.57 -8.37 2.36
C THR A 72 -1.78 -6.97 2.93
N THR A 73 -0.75 -6.11 2.86
CA THR A 73 -0.83 -4.71 3.33
C THR A 73 -1.83 -3.91 2.51
N ALA A 74 -1.80 -4.01 1.18
CA ALA A 74 -2.78 -3.35 0.32
C ALA A 74 -4.20 -3.83 0.63
N GLY A 75 -4.42 -5.14 0.80
CA GLY A 75 -5.72 -5.70 1.15
C GLY A 75 -6.23 -5.22 2.51
N ALA A 76 -5.33 -5.09 3.49
CA ALA A 76 -5.68 -4.54 4.81
C ALA A 76 -6.06 -3.05 4.74
N ILE A 77 -5.37 -2.26 3.90
CA ILE A 77 -5.71 -0.85 3.64
C ILE A 77 -7.09 -0.78 2.96
N VAL A 78 -7.30 -1.53 1.88
CA VAL A 78 -8.57 -1.57 1.14
C VAL A 78 -9.74 -1.96 2.05
N SER A 79 -9.58 -3.01 2.85
CA SER A 79 -10.59 -3.47 3.81
C SER A 79 -11.05 -2.35 4.74
N ARG A 80 -10.08 -1.59 5.28
CA ARG A 80 -10.32 -0.48 6.21
C ARG A 80 -10.88 0.76 5.50
N LEU A 81 -10.52 1.00 4.25
CA LEU A 81 -11.12 2.08 3.45
C LEU A 81 -12.60 1.83 3.20
N VAL A 82 -12.96 0.60 2.84
CA VAL A 82 -14.36 0.20 2.69
C VAL A 82 -15.13 0.37 4.01
N ASP A 83 -14.54 -0.01 5.14
CA ASP A 83 -15.15 0.20 6.47
C ASP A 83 -15.36 1.68 6.82
N LEU A 84 -14.57 2.58 6.23
CA LEU A 84 -14.73 4.04 6.33
C LEU A 84 -15.72 4.61 5.31
N GLY A 85 -16.39 3.77 4.52
CA GLY A 85 -17.35 4.20 3.48
C GLY A 85 -16.69 4.68 2.18
N VAL A 86 -15.39 4.44 2.00
CA VAL A 86 -14.68 4.80 0.77
C VAL A 86 -14.95 3.73 -0.29
N SER A 87 -15.44 4.14 -1.46
CA SER A 87 -15.60 3.25 -2.61
C SER A 87 -14.24 2.94 -3.22
N VAL A 88 -13.95 1.65 -3.46
CA VAL A 88 -12.66 1.18 -3.96
C VAL A 88 -12.84 0.36 -5.24
N LEU A 89 -12.06 0.67 -6.26
CA LEU A 89 -11.85 -0.17 -7.44
C LEU A 89 -10.50 -0.89 -7.33
N ILE A 90 -10.50 -2.21 -7.51
CA ILE A 90 -9.29 -3.03 -7.50
C ILE A 90 -9.06 -3.59 -8.90
N ILE A 91 -7.86 -3.37 -9.44
CA ILE A 91 -7.41 -4.02 -10.67
C ILE A 91 -6.36 -5.07 -10.28
N ASP A 92 -6.70 -6.34 -10.47
CA ASP A 92 -5.96 -7.47 -9.92
C ASP A 92 -5.68 -8.54 -10.99
N TRP A 93 -4.41 -8.68 -11.36
CA TRP A 93 -3.95 -9.64 -12.35
C TRP A 93 -3.78 -11.06 -11.78
N HIS A 94 -3.59 -11.19 -10.47
CA HIS A 94 -3.28 -12.46 -9.81
C HIS A 94 -4.46 -13.05 -9.05
N ASN A 95 -5.61 -12.36 -9.03
CA ASN A 95 -6.85 -12.78 -8.38
C ASN A 95 -6.67 -13.01 -6.85
N GLU A 96 -5.81 -12.21 -6.23
CA GLU A 96 -5.52 -12.21 -4.79
C GLU A 96 -6.63 -11.54 -3.96
N TYR A 97 -7.37 -10.59 -4.54
CA TYR A 97 -8.33 -9.76 -3.80
C TYR A 97 -9.79 -10.22 -3.89
N ARG A 98 -10.10 -11.21 -4.73
CA ARG A 98 -11.48 -11.71 -4.93
C ARG A 98 -12.18 -12.06 -3.62
N GLY A 99 -11.49 -12.77 -2.73
CA GLY A 99 -12.06 -13.15 -1.42
C GLY A 99 -12.39 -11.94 -0.55
N LEU A 100 -11.51 -10.94 -0.53
CA LEU A 100 -11.73 -9.68 0.19
C LEU A 100 -12.95 -8.93 -0.35
N VAL A 101 -13.07 -8.81 -1.67
CA VAL A 101 -14.21 -8.11 -2.29
C VAL A 101 -15.53 -8.79 -1.95
N ILE A 102 -15.60 -10.11 -2.06
CA ILE A 102 -16.80 -10.89 -1.69
C ILE A 102 -17.13 -10.71 -0.21
N ALA A 103 -16.13 -10.78 0.68
CA ALA A 103 -16.32 -10.61 2.12
C ALA A 103 -16.82 -9.22 2.51
N LYS A 104 -16.51 -8.20 1.71
CA LYS A 104 -17.00 -6.82 1.86
C LYS A 104 -18.31 -6.54 1.11
N GLY A 105 -18.94 -7.56 0.50
CA GLY A 105 -20.18 -7.40 -0.25
C GLY A 105 -20.02 -6.66 -1.58
N GLY A 106 -18.81 -6.61 -2.12
CA GLY A 106 -18.51 -5.94 -3.39
C GLY A 106 -18.78 -6.81 -4.62
N LEU A 107 -18.60 -6.19 -5.79
CA LEU A 107 -18.77 -6.84 -7.09
C LEU A 107 -17.41 -7.30 -7.63
N VAL A 108 -17.38 -8.52 -8.17
CA VAL A 108 -16.19 -9.08 -8.82
C VAL A 108 -16.49 -9.33 -10.29
N PHE A 109 -15.59 -8.89 -11.15
CA PHE A 109 -15.65 -9.04 -12.59
C PHE A 109 -14.36 -9.69 -13.10
N THR A 110 -14.47 -10.54 -14.11
CA THR A 110 -13.35 -11.28 -14.71
C THR A 110 -13.38 -11.11 -16.24
N PRO A 111 -12.75 -10.06 -16.78
CA PRO A 111 -12.72 -9.82 -18.22
C PRO A 111 -12.17 -11.04 -18.98
N GLY A 112 -12.80 -11.38 -20.11
CA GLY A 112 -12.38 -12.49 -20.96
C GLY A 112 -12.69 -13.89 -20.43
N ARG A 113 -13.41 -14.02 -19.30
CA ARG A 113 -13.89 -15.31 -18.78
C ARG A 113 -15.40 -15.35 -18.67
N ALA A 114 -15.97 -16.55 -18.79
CA ALA A 114 -17.42 -16.77 -18.64
C ALA A 114 -17.91 -16.60 -17.19
N VAL A 115 -17.03 -16.75 -16.19
CA VAL A 115 -17.36 -16.57 -14.78
C VAL A 115 -17.28 -15.09 -14.44
N ALA A 116 -18.41 -14.51 -14.01
CA ALA A 116 -18.55 -13.08 -13.73
C ALA A 116 -17.99 -12.19 -14.86
N PRO A 117 -18.51 -12.34 -16.08
CA PRO A 117 -17.94 -11.71 -17.27
C PRO A 117 -18.05 -10.19 -17.18
N PHE A 118 -17.14 -9.51 -17.85
CA PHE A 118 -17.18 -8.06 -18.02
C PHE A 118 -16.70 -7.68 -19.40
N ALA A 119 -17.52 -6.89 -20.07
CA ALA A 119 -17.21 -6.31 -21.37
C ALA A 119 -17.52 -4.82 -21.32
N ILE A 120 -16.54 -4.02 -21.67
CA ILE A 120 -16.73 -2.61 -22.01
C ILE A 120 -16.48 -2.49 -23.51
N ASN A 121 -17.33 -1.75 -24.20
CA ASN A 121 -17.02 -1.24 -25.52
C ASN A 121 -16.54 0.22 -25.36
N PRO A 122 -15.22 0.50 -25.45
CA PRO A 122 -14.71 1.87 -25.36
C PRO A 122 -15.24 2.79 -26.46
N LEU A 123 -15.70 2.21 -27.57
CA LEU A 123 -16.29 2.93 -28.70
C LEU A 123 -17.80 3.11 -28.58
N ASN A 124 -18.41 2.73 -27.45
CA ASN A 124 -19.84 2.94 -27.25
C ASN A 124 -20.11 4.46 -27.12
N PRO A 125 -20.88 5.06 -28.05
CA PRO A 125 -21.14 6.49 -28.06
C PRO A 125 -21.92 6.99 -26.84
N ALA A 126 -22.55 6.09 -26.07
CA ALA A 126 -23.16 6.44 -24.79
C ALA A 126 -22.14 6.95 -23.74
N PHE A 127 -20.84 6.66 -23.91
CA PHE A 127 -19.77 7.16 -23.03
C PHE A 127 -19.16 8.49 -23.51
N SER A 128 -19.40 8.90 -24.76
CA SER A 128 -19.00 10.22 -25.27
C SER A 128 -20.11 11.22 -24.98
N LYS A 129 -20.03 11.91 -23.84
CA LYS A 129 -20.72 13.20 -23.68
C LYS A 129 -19.81 14.28 -24.29
N ASP A 130 -20.32 14.94 -25.32
CA ASP A 130 -19.72 16.03 -26.08
C ASP A 130 -18.30 15.83 -26.62
N LEU A 131 -18.22 15.56 -27.92
CA LEU A 131 -16.99 15.69 -28.71
C LEU A 131 -16.68 17.16 -29.08
N SER A 132 -17.44 18.13 -28.58
CA SER A 132 -17.25 19.55 -28.89
C SER A 132 -16.17 20.26 -28.06
N GLU A 133 -15.63 19.61 -27.01
CA GLU A 133 -14.62 20.21 -26.12
C GLU A 133 -13.19 19.63 -26.27
N HIS A 134 -12.90 18.92 -27.36
CA HIS A 134 -11.55 18.45 -27.70
C HIS A 134 -11.12 18.83 -29.11
#